data_AF-A0A7R9UXI8-F1
#
_entry.id   AF-A0A7R9UXI8-F1
#
_cell.length_a   1.000
_cell.length_b   1.000
_cell.length_c   1.000
_cell.angle_alpha   90.00
_cell.angle_beta   90.00
_cell.angle_gamma   90.00
#
_symmetry.space_group_name_H-M   'P 1'
#
loop_
_entity.id
_entity.type
_entity.pdbx_description
1 polymer ?
#
loop_
_entity_poly.entity_id
_entity_poly.type
_entity_poly.pdbx_seq_one_letter_code
_entity_poly.pdbx_strand_id
1 'polypeptide(L)'
;PRFAPLRQVLRVLQMLTATLHCLPSLHCQLGVIAGLVATLALSIVFGGAFFYRLLRAQPSKPRVIGRMKADLKEFGWTMSDDEIWLMYCEMIVIGLQHLIGGFLILPALLGLGDPAVAHKLAMVGALSEVAYDAWDIARVLYKHCVQGNLPGGRQALVFMLLHHQLSIALVLPMNVHYSTNRAYLHSVFNLMGAGGFALFVSHAGQMLDLRTRRDLLAMRALSTAMFVVMLYTRVLAFAPLSVALLRTVWRDDARAIFCVGVVALSAMAGFNAMILPSTYRRMVKFYRIDPPPPPSEADVQQPDRTDAPAAPQRLARAESNGTLAVQPRELFVLADAPAAADRAAERGGG
;
A
#
# COMPACT_ATOMS: atom_id res chain seq x y z
N PRO A 1 -36.27 -29.87 7.18
CA PRO A 1 -36.02 -28.48 7.65
C PRO A 1 -34.77 -28.31 8.53
N ARG A 2 -34.55 -29.14 9.56
CA ARG A 2 -33.48 -28.95 10.59
C ARG A 2 -32.03 -28.90 10.07
N PHE A 3 -31.73 -29.46 8.90
CA PHE A 3 -30.39 -29.44 8.29
C PHE A 3 -30.27 -28.54 7.05
N ALA A 4 -31.23 -27.64 6.81
CA ALA A 4 -31.13 -26.68 5.70
C ALA A 4 -29.86 -25.82 5.75
N PRO A 5 -29.46 -25.19 6.89
CA PRO A 5 -28.26 -24.37 6.93
C PRO A 5 -26.98 -25.18 6.72
N LEU A 6 -26.89 -26.39 7.31
CA LEU A 6 -25.73 -27.26 7.13
C LEU A 6 -25.55 -27.67 5.65
N ARG A 7 -26.64 -28.01 4.95
CA ARG A 7 -26.59 -28.32 3.51
C ARG A 7 -26.16 -27.12 2.67
N GLN A 8 -26.56 -25.91 3.04
CA GLN A 8 -26.13 -24.69 2.35
C GLN A 8 -24.63 -24.43 2.55
N VAL A 9 -24.12 -24.58 3.78
CA VAL A 9 -22.69 -24.48 4.07
C VAL A 9 -21.90 -25.52 3.28
N LEU A 10 -22.34 -26.78 3.26
CA LEU A 10 -21.67 -27.84 2.49
C LEU A 10 -21.65 -27.55 0.98
N ARG A 11 -22.74 -27.01 0.41
CA ARG A 11 -22.76 -26.60 -0.99
C ARG A 11 -21.77 -25.48 -1.27
N VAL A 12 -21.68 -24.48 -0.40
CA VAL A 12 -20.71 -23.39 -0.52
C VAL A 12 -19.28 -23.96 -0.46
N LEU A 13 -18.99 -24.84 0.50
CA LEU A 13 -17.68 -25.50 0.59
C LEU A 13 -17.36 -26.34 -0.66
N GLN A 14 -18.33 -27.07 -1.20
CA GLN A 14 -18.15 -27.82 -2.45
C GLN A 14 -17.88 -26.92 -3.65
N MET A 15 -18.61 -25.80 -3.79
CA MET A 15 -18.37 -24.81 -4.85
C MET A 15 -16.99 -24.15 -4.71
N LEU A 16 -16.58 -23.82 -3.49
CA LEU A 16 -15.24 -23.29 -3.21
C LEU A 16 -14.17 -24.31 -3.58
N THR A 17 -14.31 -25.56 -3.17
CA THR A 17 -13.39 -26.65 -3.53
C THR A 17 -13.31 -26.85 -5.04
N ALA A 18 -14.45 -26.90 -5.74
CA ALA A 18 -14.49 -27.03 -7.20
C ALA A 18 -13.78 -25.84 -7.89
N THR A 19 -14.04 -24.62 -7.43
CA THR A 19 -13.35 -23.41 -7.91
C THR A 19 -11.85 -23.51 -7.70
N LEU A 20 -11.41 -23.94 -6.52
CA LEU A 20 -10.00 -24.15 -6.21
C LEU A 20 -9.37 -25.23 -7.11
N HIS A 21 -10.09 -26.29 -7.48
CA HIS A 21 -9.59 -27.30 -8.42
C HIS A 21 -9.45 -26.78 -9.86
N CYS A 22 -10.34 -25.89 -10.30
CA CYS A 22 -10.26 -25.29 -11.63
C CYS A 22 -9.33 -24.06 -11.71
N LEU A 23 -8.81 -23.61 -10.58
CA LEU A 23 -8.06 -22.36 -10.45
C LEU A 23 -6.87 -22.21 -11.41
N PRO A 24 -6.13 -23.25 -11.82
CA PRO A 24 -5.08 -23.08 -12.83
C PRO A 24 -5.59 -22.57 -14.18
N SER A 25 -6.87 -22.79 -14.52
CA SER A 25 -7.44 -22.31 -15.78
C SER A 25 -7.70 -20.80 -15.78
N LEU A 26 -7.40 -20.13 -16.89
CA LEU A 26 -7.59 -18.69 -17.03
C LEU A 26 -9.05 -18.26 -16.75
N HIS A 27 -10.03 -18.98 -17.29
CA HIS A 27 -11.45 -18.67 -17.08
C HIS A 27 -11.85 -18.70 -15.59
N CYS A 28 -11.34 -19.68 -14.84
CA CYS A 28 -11.60 -19.77 -13.41
C CYS A 28 -10.94 -18.61 -12.65
N GLN A 29 -9.69 -18.26 -12.98
CA GLN A 29 -9.01 -17.10 -12.37
C GLN A 29 -9.75 -15.80 -12.64
N LEU A 30 -10.25 -15.58 -13.87
CA LEU A 30 -11.07 -14.41 -14.20
C LEU A 30 -12.37 -14.36 -13.39
N GLY A 31 -13.05 -15.50 -13.22
CA GLY A 31 -14.22 -15.60 -12.36
C GLY A 31 -13.91 -15.29 -10.88
N VAL A 32 -12.78 -15.78 -10.38
CA VAL A 32 -12.31 -15.47 -9.01
C VAL A 32 -11.97 -14.00 -8.87
N ILE A 33 -11.26 -13.39 -9.84
CA ILE A 33 -10.97 -11.95 -9.85
C ILE A 33 -12.28 -11.15 -9.80
N ALA A 34 -13.26 -11.45 -10.66
CA ALA A 34 -14.54 -10.73 -10.66
C ALA A 34 -15.25 -10.80 -9.29
N GLY A 35 -15.29 -11.99 -8.68
CA GLY A 35 -15.84 -12.17 -7.33
C GLY A 35 -15.07 -11.40 -6.25
N LEU A 36 -13.73 -11.39 -6.34
CA LEU A 36 -12.85 -10.67 -5.43
C LEU A 36 -12.97 -9.15 -5.60
N VAL A 37 -13.05 -8.63 -6.83
CA VAL A 37 -13.27 -7.20 -7.11
C VAL A 37 -14.54 -6.73 -6.41
N ALA A 38 -15.65 -7.45 -6.58
CA ALA A 38 -16.90 -7.10 -5.92
C ALA A 38 -16.76 -7.15 -4.38
N THR A 39 -16.14 -8.21 -3.85
CA THR A 39 -15.96 -8.38 -2.41
C THR A 39 -15.05 -7.29 -1.82
N LEU A 40 -13.95 -6.96 -2.48
CA LEU A 40 -12.99 -5.94 -2.06
C LEU A 40 -13.58 -4.53 -2.18
N ALA A 41 -14.30 -4.23 -3.25
CA ALA A 41 -15.00 -2.95 -3.37
C ALA A 41 -15.97 -2.74 -2.20
N LEU A 42 -16.77 -3.76 -1.87
CA LEU A 42 -17.65 -3.73 -0.70
C LEU A 42 -16.84 -3.63 0.59
N SER A 43 -15.76 -4.38 0.72
CA SER A 43 -14.94 -4.40 1.94
C SER A 43 -14.22 -3.09 2.19
N ILE A 44 -13.76 -2.39 1.16
CA ILE A 44 -13.09 -1.09 1.31
C ILE A 44 -14.12 0.00 1.63
N VAL A 45 -15.26 0.01 0.94
CA VAL A 45 -16.34 0.99 1.22
C VAL A 45 -16.93 0.77 2.61
N PHE A 46 -17.37 -0.45 2.93
CA PHE A 46 -17.99 -0.75 4.22
C PHE A 46 -16.96 -0.86 5.35
N GLY A 47 -15.78 -1.41 5.09
CA GLY A 47 -14.69 -1.51 6.07
C GLY A 47 -14.11 -0.14 6.40
N GLY A 48 -13.92 0.72 5.40
CA GLY A 48 -13.52 2.12 5.61
C GLY A 48 -14.56 2.86 6.47
N ALA A 49 -15.85 2.73 6.16
CA ALA A 49 -16.92 3.30 6.97
C ALA A 49 -17.00 2.69 8.38
N PHE A 50 -16.74 1.39 8.53
CA PHE A 50 -16.67 0.71 9.82
C PHE A 50 -15.54 1.26 10.67
N PHE A 51 -14.31 1.33 10.15
CA PHE A 51 -13.16 1.91 10.86
C PHE A 51 -13.35 3.39 11.12
N TYR A 52 -13.96 4.14 10.21
CA TYR A 52 -14.31 5.54 10.42
C TYR A 52 -15.19 5.70 11.66
N ARG A 53 -16.25 4.87 11.78
CA ARG A 53 -17.15 4.88 12.94
C ARG A 53 -16.45 4.40 14.22
N LEU A 54 -15.66 3.33 14.13
CA LEU A 54 -14.94 2.74 15.25
C LEU A 54 -13.89 3.71 15.83
N LEU A 55 -13.21 4.44 14.95
CA LEU A 55 -12.10 5.31 15.31
C LEU A 55 -12.50 6.79 15.44
N ARG A 56 -13.79 7.15 15.25
CA ARG A 56 -14.25 8.55 15.24
C ARG A 56 -13.87 9.34 16.49
N ALA A 57 -13.80 8.67 17.65
CA ALA A 57 -13.52 9.27 18.94
C ALA A 57 -12.05 9.09 19.38
N GLN A 58 -11.16 8.66 18.49
CA GLN A 58 -9.76 8.44 18.83
C GLN A 58 -9.06 9.77 19.14
N PRO A 59 -8.42 9.93 20.32
CA PRO A 59 -7.69 11.15 20.67
C PRO A 59 -6.52 11.46 19.73
N SER A 60 -6.03 10.47 18.98
CA SER A 60 -4.97 10.63 17.99
C SER A 60 -5.45 11.24 16.67
N LYS A 61 -6.76 11.33 16.39
CA LYS A 61 -7.32 11.77 15.09
C LYS A 61 -6.70 13.08 14.58
N PRO A 62 -6.66 14.20 15.35
CA PRO A 62 -6.08 15.45 14.84
C PRO A 62 -4.60 15.34 14.47
N ARG A 63 -3.84 14.52 15.21
CA ARG A 63 -2.40 14.29 14.96
C ARG A 63 -2.17 13.49 13.69
N VAL A 64 -2.99 12.44 13.48
CA VAL A 64 -2.95 11.63 12.26
C VAL A 64 -3.26 12.49 11.05
N ILE A 65 -4.36 13.26 11.09
CA ILE A 65 -4.74 14.18 10.01
C ILE A 65 -3.62 15.18 9.72
N GLY A 66 -3.06 15.82 10.74
CA GLY A 66 -1.97 16.79 10.57
C GLY A 66 -0.74 16.20 9.87
N ARG A 67 -0.33 14.98 10.26
CA ARG A 67 0.81 14.28 9.64
C ARG A 67 0.52 13.87 8.20
N MET A 68 -0.63 13.24 7.95
CA MET A 68 -1.00 12.84 6.60
C MET A 68 -1.17 14.04 5.68
N LYS A 69 -1.69 15.17 6.17
CA LYS A 69 -1.79 16.41 5.41
C LYS A 69 -0.41 16.94 5.00
N ALA A 70 0.58 16.84 5.88
CA ALA A 70 1.96 17.19 5.56
C ALA A 70 2.53 16.26 4.50
N ASP A 71 2.37 14.93 4.66
CA ASP A 71 2.84 13.93 3.70
C ASP A 71 2.19 14.14 2.31
N LEU A 72 0.87 14.33 2.27
CA LEU A 72 0.10 14.58 1.03
C LEU A 72 0.52 15.86 0.32
N LYS A 73 0.87 16.91 1.07
CA LYS A 73 1.34 18.18 0.52
C LYS A 73 2.66 18.01 -0.24
N GLU A 74 3.53 17.08 0.18
CA GLU A 74 4.79 16.78 -0.55
C GLU A 74 4.50 16.23 -1.96
N PHE A 75 3.37 15.56 -2.15
CA PHE A 75 2.89 15.10 -3.45
C PHE A 75 2.03 16.14 -4.19
N GLY A 76 1.83 17.33 -3.62
CA GLY A 76 0.95 18.35 -4.17
C GLY A 76 -0.55 18.03 -4.02
N TRP A 77 -0.91 17.13 -3.11
CA TRP A 77 -2.30 16.72 -2.90
C TRP A 77 -2.94 17.60 -1.83
N THR A 78 -4.17 18.03 -2.07
CA THR A 78 -4.98 18.76 -1.09
C THR A 78 -6.28 18.01 -0.87
N MET A 79 -6.64 17.85 0.40
CA MET A 79 -7.83 17.12 0.85
C MET A 79 -8.35 17.81 2.12
N SER A 80 -9.66 17.70 2.34
CA SER A 80 -10.30 18.07 3.60
C SER A 80 -9.89 17.11 4.72
N ASP A 81 -10.01 17.55 5.96
CA ASP A 81 -9.63 16.76 7.12
C ASP A 81 -10.47 15.47 7.24
N ASP A 82 -11.74 15.50 6.81
CA ASP A 82 -12.61 14.32 6.76
C ASP A 82 -12.22 13.34 5.65
N GLU A 83 -11.82 13.83 4.48
CA GLU A 83 -11.29 12.98 3.40
C GLU A 83 -9.99 12.30 3.81
N ILE A 84 -9.07 13.03 4.47
CA ILE A 84 -7.82 12.48 4.98
C ILE A 84 -8.11 11.38 6.02
N TRP A 85 -9.07 11.62 6.92
CA TRP A 85 -9.43 10.64 7.93
C TRP A 85 -10.11 9.41 7.35
N LEU A 86 -10.97 9.59 6.33
CA LEU A 86 -11.55 8.47 5.60
C LEU A 86 -10.46 7.66 4.88
N MET A 87 -9.53 8.34 4.21
CA MET A 87 -8.40 7.68 3.53
C MET A 87 -7.53 6.91 4.52
N TYR A 88 -7.25 7.44 5.72
CA TYR A 88 -6.59 6.70 6.79
C TYR A 88 -7.32 5.40 7.14
N CYS A 89 -8.65 5.44 7.25
CA CYS A 89 -9.46 4.26 7.56
C CYS A 89 -9.47 3.25 6.41
N GLU A 90 -9.55 3.69 5.15
CA GLU A 90 -9.45 2.84 3.97
C GLU A 90 -8.08 2.14 3.89
N MET A 91 -6.99 2.85 4.22
CA MET A 91 -5.63 2.32 4.19
C MET A 91 -5.40 1.19 5.20
N ILE A 92 -6.17 1.14 6.30
CA ILE A 92 -6.19 -0.01 7.21
C ILE A 92 -6.76 -1.24 6.50
N VAL A 93 -7.86 -1.09 5.76
CA VAL A 93 -8.49 -2.19 5.01
C VAL A 93 -7.57 -2.69 3.90
N ILE A 94 -6.93 -1.78 3.18
CA ILE A 94 -5.92 -2.11 2.16
C ILE A 94 -4.75 -2.87 2.79
N GLY A 95 -4.25 -2.39 3.93
CA GLY A 95 -3.21 -3.07 4.71
C GLY A 95 -3.62 -4.49 5.12
N LEU A 96 -4.87 -4.69 5.55
CA LEU A 96 -5.40 -6.02 5.87
C LEU A 96 -5.44 -6.92 4.63
N GLN A 97 -5.93 -6.44 3.48
CA GLN A 97 -5.97 -7.22 2.25
C GLN A 97 -4.56 -7.64 1.82
N HIS A 98 -3.60 -6.72 1.80
CA HIS A 98 -2.21 -7.02 1.46
C HIS A 98 -1.61 -8.07 2.40
N LEU A 99 -1.83 -7.92 3.71
CA LEU A 99 -1.28 -8.81 4.72
C LEU A 99 -1.90 -10.21 4.63
N ILE A 100 -3.23 -10.30 4.50
CA ILE A 100 -3.95 -11.57 4.34
C ILE A 100 -3.53 -12.25 3.03
N GLY A 101 -3.52 -11.52 1.91
CA GLY A 101 -3.11 -12.06 0.61
C GLY A 101 -1.67 -12.57 0.63
N GLY A 102 -0.76 -11.84 1.27
CA GLY A 102 0.61 -12.31 1.53
C GLY A 102 0.63 -13.58 2.38
N PHE A 103 -0.11 -13.63 3.48
CA PHE A 103 -0.11 -14.80 4.37
C PHE A 103 -0.71 -16.06 3.75
N LEU A 104 -1.63 -15.95 2.80
CA LEU A 104 -2.15 -17.10 2.05
C LEU A 104 -1.07 -17.83 1.24
N ILE A 105 0.09 -17.19 1.00
CA ILE A 105 1.21 -17.76 0.25
C ILE A 105 2.15 -18.58 1.15
N LEU A 106 2.16 -18.30 2.47
CA LEU A 106 3.08 -18.93 3.42
C LEU A 106 3.00 -20.46 3.43
N PRO A 107 1.81 -21.11 3.39
CA PRO A 107 1.75 -22.57 3.37
C PRO A 107 2.56 -23.18 2.22
N ALA A 108 2.49 -22.60 1.01
CA ALA A 108 3.24 -23.09 -0.14
C ALA A 108 4.75 -22.84 -0.01
N LEU A 109 5.15 -21.67 0.51
CA LEU A 109 6.56 -21.35 0.74
C LEU A 109 7.20 -22.21 1.84
N LEU A 110 6.48 -22.46 2.92
CA LEU A 110 6.99 -23.22 4.06
C LEU A 110 6.82 -24.75 3.88
N GLY A 111 6.13 -25.19 2.84
CA GLY A 111 5.84 -26.61 2.62
C GLY A 111 4.89 -27.18 3.67
N LEU A 112 3.92 -26.38 4.12
CA LEU A 112 2.96 -26.77 5.16
C LEU A 112 1.66 -27.27 4.52
N GLY A 113 1.18 -28.42 4.99
CA GLY A 113 -0.09 -29.01 4.55
C GLY A 113 -0.04 -29.71 3.19
N ASP A 114 -1.21 -29.97 2.61
CA ASP A 114 -1.32 -30.57 1.29
C ASP A 114 -0.78 -29.60 0.21
N PRO A 115 0.19 -30.01 -0.63
CA PRO A 115 0.78 -29.13 -1.62
C PRO A 115 -0.24 -28.56 -2.61
N ALA A 116 -1.25 -29.33 -3.03
CA ALA A 116 -2.22 -28.84 -3.99
C ALA A 116 -3.08 -27.71 -3.39
N VAL A 117 -3.52 -27.86 -2.14
CA VAL A 117 -4.26 -26.81 -1.41
C VAL A 117 -3.37 -25.59 -1.17
N ALA A 118 -2.14 -25.80 -0.70
CA ALA A 118 -1.21 -24.72 -0.36
C ALA A 118 -0.93 -23.80 -1.56
N HIS A 119 -0.64 -24.37 -2.74
CA HIS A 119 -0.40 -23.57 -3.96
C HIS A 119 -1.66 -22.83 -4.43
N LYS A 120 -2.85 -23.43 -4.28
CA LYS A 120 -4.11 -22.75 -4.62
C LYS A 120 -4.41 -21.59 -3.69
N LEU A 121 -4.12 -21.70 -2.40
CA LEU A 121 -4.19 -20.56 -1.47
C LEU A 121 -3.24 -19.44 -1.90
N ALA A 122 -2.01 -19.78 -2.29
CA ALA A 122 -1.06 -18.81 -2.79
C ALA A 122 -1.55 -18.09 -4.05
N MET A 123 -2.17 -18.82 -4.99
CA MET A 123 -2.80 -18.23 -6.17
C MET A 123 -3.95 -17.29 -5.80
N VAL A 124 -4.82 -17.66 -4.85
CA VAL A 124 -5.90 -16.77 -4.35
C VAL A 124 -5.32 -15.50 -3.73
N GLY A 125 -4.25 -15.63 -2.94
CA GLY A 125 -3.51 -14.48 -2.40
C GLY A 125 -3.04 -13.53 -3.50
N ALA A 126 -2.37 -14.05 -4.52
CA ALA A 126 -1.92 -13.27 -5.68
C ALA A 126 -3.08 -12.64 -6.47
N LEU A 127 -4.17 -13.38 -6.72
CA LEU A 127 -5.34 -12.88 -7.45
C LEU A 127 -6.10 -11.81 -6.67
N SER A 128 -6.03 -11.81 -5.34
CA SER A 128 -6.61 -10.74 -4.52
C SER A 128 -5.97 -9.38 -4.79
N GLU A 129 -4.68 -9.36 -5.13
CA GLU A 129 -3.98 -8.14 -5.54
C GLU A 129 -4.45 -7.65 -6.91
N VAL A 130 -4.56 -8.55 -7.89
CA VAL A 130 -5.09 -8.21 -9.22
C VAL A 130 -6.50 -7.63 -9.12
N ALA A 131 -7.33 -8.21 -8.25
CA ALA A 131 -8.68 -7.72 -8.01
C ALA A 131 -8.70 -6.34 -7.34
N TYR A 132 -7.81 -6.10 -6.36
CA TYR A 132 -7.64 -4.78 -5.75
C TYR A 132 -7.21 -3.74 -6.80
N ASP A 133 -6.18 -4.06 -7.59
CA ASP A 133 -5.63 -3.16 -8.60
C ASP A 133 -6.63 -2.81 -9.70
N ALA A 134 -7.39 -3.81 -10.17
CA ALA A 134 -8.45 -3.58 -11.15
C ALA A 134 -9.54 -2.64 -10.61
N TRP A 135 -9.96 -2.84 -9.35
CA TRP A 135 -10.91 -1.95 -8.70
C TRP A 135 -10.35 -0.54 -8.52
N ASP A 136 -9.09 -0.40 -8.07
CA ASP A 136 -8.51 0.90 -7.79
C ASP A 136 -8.28 1.71 -9.07
N ILE A 137 -7.83 1.06 -10.15
CA ILE A 137 -7.75 1.68 -11.48
C ILE A 137 -9.13 2.14 -11.95
N ALA A 138 -10.16 1.29 -11.86
CA ALA A 138 -11.51 1.67 -12.26
C ALA A 138 -12.02 2.87 -11.45
N ARG A 139 -11.76 2.89 -10.14
CA ARG A 139 -12.09 4.00 -9.23
C ARG A 139 -11.38 5.29 -9.63
N VAL A 140 -10.08 5.23 -9.90
CA VAL A 140 -9.27 6.38 -10.31
C VAL A 140 -9.69 6.91 -11.68
N LEU A 141 -9.92 6.03 -12.65
CA LEU A 141 -10.42 6.40 -13.98
C LEU A 141 -11.81 7.01 -13.91
N TYR A 142 -12.71 6.47 -13.08
CA TYR A 142 -14.03 7.06 -12.86
C TYR A 142 -13.93 8.47 -12.29
N LYS A 143 -13.13 8.69 -11.24
CA LYS A 143 -12.90 10.02 -10.67
C LYS A 143 -12.34 10.99 -11.71
N HIS A 144 -11.35 10.55 -12.49
CA HIS A 144 -10.74 11.39 -13.51
C HIS A 144 -11.69 11.72 -14.66
N CYS A 145 -12.26 10.70 -15.32
CA CYS A 145 -13.02 10.85 -16.55
C CYS A 145 -14.45 11.34 -16.33
N VAL A 146 -15.08 10.99 -15.18
CA VAL A 146 -16.49 11.32 -14.91
C VAL A 146 -16.62 12.51 -13.98
N GLN A 147 -15.81 12.58 -12.91
CA GLN A 147 -15.91 13.69 -11.94
C GLN A 147 -15.01 14.88 -12.30
N GLY A 148 -14.14 14.75 -13.30
CA GLY A 148 -13.17 15.79 -13.66
C GLY A 148 -12.17 16.10 -12.55
N ASN A 149 -12.09 15.26 -11.52
CA ASN A 149 -11.25 15.46 -10.34
C ASN A 149 -10.41 14.20 -10.14
N LEU A 150 -9.10 14.35 -10.29
CA LEU A 150 -8.15 13.30 -9.96
C LEU A 150 -7.39 13.75 -8.72
N PRO A 151 -7.72 13.22 -7.53
CA PRO A 151 -6.95 13.50 -6.32
C PRO A 151 -5.47 13.19 -6.59
N GLY A 152 -4.65 14.24 -6.53
CA GLY A 152 -3.23 14.15 -6.82
C GLY A 152 -2.79 14.28 -8.27
N GLY A 153 -3.72 14.58 -9.18
CA GLY A 153 -3.44 14.87 -10.58
C GLY A 153 -2.70 13.74 -11.30
N ARG A 154 -2.00 14.09 -12.37
CA ARG A 154 -1.28 13.12 -13.22
C ARG A 154 -0.24 12.29 -12.45
N GLN A 155 0.30 12.82 -11.35
CA GLN A 155 1.27 12.12 -10.51
C GLN A 155 0.66 10.86 -9.87
N ALA A 156 -0.60 10.93 -9.44
CA ALA A 156 -1.32 9.76 -8.94
C ALA A 156 -1.43 8.67 -10.01
N LEU A 157 -1.71 9.01 -11.27
CA LEU A 157 -1.76 8.03 -12.37
C LEU A 157 -0.39 7.39 -12.62
N VAL A 158 0.69 8.18 -12.62
CA VAL A 158 2.05 7.66 -12.80
C VAL A 158 2.41 6.72 -11.66
N PHE A 159 2.13 7.11 -10.41
CA PHE A 159 2.32 6.28 -9.23
C PHE A 159 1.56 4.95 -9.37
N MET A 160 0.26 5.03 -9.71
CA MET A 160 -0.60 3.87 -9.91
C MET A 160 -0.05 2.94 -11.00
N LEU A 161 0.33 3.50 -12.14
CA LEU A 161 0.89 2.73 -13.25
C LEU A 161 2.17 2.02 -12.82
N LEU A 162 3.14 2.73 -12.22
CA LEU A 162 4.41 2.13 -11.80
C LEU A 162 4.24 1.06 -10.72
N HIS A 163 3.28 1.25 -9.81
CA HIS A 163 3.04 0.37 -8.67
C HIS A 163 2.24 -0.88 -9.03
N HIS A 164 1.09 -0.73 -9.70
CA HIS A 164 0.11 -1.81 -9.91
C HIS A 164 0.41 -2.69 -11.13
N GLN A 165 1.19 -2.20 -12.09
CA GLN A 165 1.42 -2.91 -13.36
C GLN A 165 2.02 -4.31 -13.19
N LEU A 166 2.79 -4.56 -12.11
CA LEU A 166 3.35 -5.88 -11.88
C LEU A 166 2.27 -6.94 -11.59
N SER A 167 1.26 -6.61 -10.77
CA SER A 167 0.21 -7.58 -10.44
C SER A 167 -0.67 -7.85 -11.67
N ILE A 168 -1.09 -6.79 -12.34
CA ILE A 168 -2.02 -6.84 -13.48
C ILE A 168 -1.38 -7.59 -14.66
N ALA A 169 -0.11 -7.33 -14.93
CA ALA A 169 0.55 -7.88 -16.11
C ALA A 169 1.07 -9.30 -15.91
N LEU A 170 1.51 -9.67 -14.70
CA LEU A 170 2.21 -10.94 -14.47
C LEU A 170 1.46 -11.97 -13.63
N VAL A 171 0.59 -11.60 -12.68
CA VAL A 171 0.01 -12.61 -11.78
C VAL A 171 -0.78 -13.68 -12.52
N LEU A 172 -1.62 -13.28 -13.49
CA LEU A 172 -2.41 -14.21 -14.30
C LEU A 172 -1.54 -15.21 -15.08
N PRO A 173 -0.64 -14.77 -15.98
CA PRO A 173 0.20 -15.72 -16.72
C PRO A 173 1.11 -16.55 -15.80
N MET A 174 1.61 -15.96 -14.71
CA MET A 174 2.44 -16.69 -13.75
C MET A 174 1.66 -17.73 -12.96
N ASN A 175 0.39 -17.49 -12.63
CA ASN A 175 -0.47 -18.50 -12.01
C ASN A 175 -0.80 -19.65 -12.97
N VAL A 176 -1.03 -19.36 -14.26
CA VAL A 176 -1.34 -20.39 -15.26
C VAL A 176 -0.13 -21.29 -15.51
N HIS A 177 1.07 -20.71 -15.67
CA HIS A 177 2.25 -21.45 -16.14
C HIS A 177 3.26 -21.79 -15.03
N TYR A 178 3.26 -21.06 -13.92
CA TYR A 178 4.33 -21.05 -12.92
C TYR A 178 3.81 -21.00 -11.46
N SER A 179 2.59 -21.48 -11.20
CA SER A 179 1.95 -21.41 -9.87
C SER A 179 2.73 -22.10 -8.75
N THR A 180 3.63 -23.04 -9.08
CA THR A 180 4.49 -23.75 -8.12
C THR A 180 5.92 -23.20 -8.05
N ASN A 181 6.24 -22.17 -8.85
CA ASN A 181 7.57 -21.59 -8.87
C ASN A 181 7.86 -20.83 -7.57
N ARG A 182 8.83 -21.30 -6.76
CA ARG A 182 9.16 -20.65 -5.47
C ARG A 182 9.60 -19.20 -5.61
N ALA A 183 10.32 -18.82 -6.68
CA ALA A 183 10.75 -17.43 -6.86
C ALA A 183 9.56 -16.51 -7.13
N TYR A 184 8.58 -16.97 -7.90
CA TYR A 184 7.30 -16.29 -8.09
C TYR A 184 6.57 -16.10 -6.76
N LEU A 185 6.29 -17.18 -6.04
CA LEU A 185 5.56 -17.14 -4.78
C LEU A 185 6.25 -16.26 -3.73
N HIS A 186 7.57 -16.34 -3.64
CA HIS A 186 8.35 -15.52 -2.71
C HIS A 186 8.32 -14.03 -3.12
N SER A 187 8.33 -13.73 -4.41
CA SER A 187 8.16 -12.36 -4.89
C SER A 187 6.79 -11.81 -4.52
N VAL A 188 5.71 -12.56 -4.73
CA VAL A 188 4.36 -12.12 -4.34
C VAL A 188 4.25 -11.91 -2.83
N PHE A 189 4.77 -12.84 -2.02
CA PHE A 189 4.82 -12.68 -0.57
C PHE A 189 5.59 -11.41 -0.14
N ASN A 190 6.77 -11.17 -0.73
CA ASN A 190 7.57 -9.99 -0.41
C ASN A 190 6.89 -8.69 -0.83
N LEU A 191 6.15 -8.67 -1.93
CA LEU A 191 5.44 -7.47 -2.37
C LEU A 191 4.21 -7.19 -1.51
N MET A 192 3.35 -8.19 -1.32
CA MET A 192 2.07 -8.04 -0.60
C MET A 192 2.27 -8.02 0.92
N GLY A 193 2.95 -9.04 1.46
CA GLY A 193 3.17 -9.18 2.90
C GLY A 193 3.95 -8.01 3.49
N ALA A 194 5.03 -7.59 2.82
CA ALA A 194 5.79 -6.41 3.26
C ALA A 194 5.03 -5.11 3.04
N GLY A 195 4.20 -5.01 1.98
CA GLY A 195 3.33 -3.86 1.75
C GLY A 195 2.31 -3.69 2.89
N GLY A 196 1.61 -4.77 3.25
CA GLY A 196 0.69 -4.79 4.39
C GLY A 196 1.39 -4.43 5.70
N PHE A 197 2.56 -5.02 5.98
CA PHE A 197 3.37 -4.68 7.15
C PHE A 197 3.75 -3.20 7.19
N ALA A 198 4.26 -2.65 6.08
CA ALA A 198 4.65 -1.24 5.99
C ALA A 198 3.46 -0.31 6.22
N LEU A 199 2.28 -0.63 5.67
CA LEU A 199 1.05 0.11 5.92
C LEU A 199 0.72 0.11 7.41
N PHE A 200 0.65 -1.04 8.09
CA PHE A 200 0.34 -1.08 9.53
C PHE A 200 1.36 -0.34 10.39
N VAL A 201 2.65 -0.51 10.11
CA VAL A 201 3.70 0.21 10.84
C VAL A 201 3.58 1.72 10.64
N SER A 202 3.24 2.16 9.42
CA SER A 202 3.00 3.58 9.15
C SER A 202 1.80 4.12 9.94
N HIS A 203 0.68 3.38 9.97
CA HIS A 203 -0.52 3.76 10.74
C HIS A 203 -0.23 3.82 12.24
N ALA A 204 0.41 2.78 12.78
CA ALA A 204 0.83 2.76 14.18
C ALA A 204 1.70 3.97 14.51
N GLY A 205 2.68 4.28 13.65
CA GLY A 205 3.54 5.45 13.80
C GLY A 205 2.76 6.78 13.80
N GLN A 206 1.73 6.92 12.96
CA GLN A 206 0.91 8.12 12.89
C GLN A 206 0.12 8.39 14.18
N MET A 207 -0.18 7.37 14.98
CA MET A 207 -0.92 7.52 16.25
C MET A 207 -0.04 7.94 17.45
N LEU A 208 1.28 7.77 17.36
CA LEU A 208 2.22 7.99 18.48
C LEU A 208 2.43 9.46 18.85
N ASP A 209 2.49 9.79 20.14
CA ASP A 209 2.84 11.12 20.64
C ASP A 209 4.35 11.28 20.86
N LEU A 210 5.03 11.90 19.89
CA LEU A 210 6.48 12.11 19.95
C LEU A 210 6.91 13.07 21.08
N ARG A 211 5.98 13.69 21.79
CA ARG A 211 6.25 14.48 23.01
C ARG A 211 6.56 13.60 24.22
N THR A 212 6.28 12.29 24.15
CA THR A 212 6.59 11.35 25.24
C THR A 212 7.77 10.47 24.85
N ARG A 213 8.63 10.15 25.83
CA ARG A 213 9.81 9.32 25.61
C ARG A 213 9.45 7.91 25.13
N ARG A 214 8.36 7.35 25.66
CA ARG A 214 7.86 6.01 25.30
C ARG A 214 7.47 5.94 23.84
N ASP A 215 6.66 6.88 23.37
CA ASP A 215 6.16 6.88 22.01
C ASP A 215 7.24 7.29 20.99
N LEU A 216 8.21 8.13 21.37
CA LEU A 216 9.40 8.36 20.53
C LEU A 216 10.23 7.09 20.37
N LEU A 217 10.44 6.32 21.44
CA LEU A 217 11.14 5.04 21.36
C LEU A 217 10.37 4.04 20.48
N ALA A 218 9.05 3.98 20.62
CA ALA A 218 8.20 3.17 19.75
C ALA A 218 8.31 3.61 18.28
N MET A 219 8.29 4.92 17.99
CA MET A 219 8.44 5.42 16.61
C MET A 219 9.82 5.07 16.02
N ARG A 220 10.90 5.11 16.82
CA ARG A 220 12.23 4.66 16.39
C ARG A 220 12.22 3.18 16.06
N ALA A 221 11.70 2.34 16.96
CA ALA A 221 11.61 0.90 16.74
C ALA A 221 10.78 0.54 15.49
N LEU A 222 9.61 1.15 15.34
CA LEU A 222 8.74 1.00 14.17
C LEU A 222 9.42 1.43 12.87
N SER A 223 10.09 2.59 12.87
CA SER A 223 10.78 3.09 11.68
C SER A 223 11.98 2.23 11.29
N THR A 224 12.72 1.70 12.28
CA THR A 224 13.81 0.75 12.05
C THR A 224 13.28 -0.56 11.47
N ALA A 225 12.22 -1.12 12.05
CA ALA A 225 11.61 -2.34 11.56
C ALA A 225 11.10 -2.18 10.11
N MET A 226 10.44 -1.06 9.81
CA MET A 226 10.02 -0.72 8.45
C MET A 226 11.20 -0.62 7.48
N PHE A 227 12.28 0.07 7.87
CA PHE A 227 13.47 0.19 7.02
C PHE A 227 14.11 -1.17 6.75
N VAL A 228 14.29 -2.02 7.76
CA VAL A 228 14.88 -3.35 7.59
C VAL A 228 14.03 -4.22 6.66
N VAL A 229 12.71 -4.24 6.85
CA VAL A 229 11.79 -5.01 5.99
C VAL A 229 11.80 -4.47 4.55
N MET A 230 11.79 -3.16 4.35
CA MET A 230 11.82 -2.57 3.01
C MET A 230 13.16 -2.80 2.31
N LEU A 231 14.29 -2.67 3.02
CA LEU A 231 15.61 -2.97 2.47
C LEU A 231 15.72 -4.43 2.03
N TYR A 232 15.27 -5.35 2.88
CA TYR A 232 15.28 -6.77 2.55
C TYR A 232 14.38 -7.07 1.34
N THR A 233 13.11 -6.70 1.41
CA THR A 233 12.11 -7.13 0.42
C THR A 233 12.19 -6.40 -0.92
N ARG A 234 12.65 -5.14 -0.93
CA ARG A 234 12.67 -4.28 -2.14
C ARG A 234 14.03 -4.18 -2.81
N VAL A 235 15.11 -4.53 -2.12
CA VAL A 235 16.48 -4.52 -2.68
C VAL A 235 17.08 -5.92 -2.65
N LEU A 236 17.33 -6.44 -1.44
CA LEU A 236 18.16 -7.64 -1.27
C LEU A 236 17.50 -8.90 -1.84
N ALA A 237 16.20 -9.07 -1.61
CA ALA A 237 15.44 -10.20 -2.12
C ALA A 237 14.88 -9.94 -3.53
N PHE A 238 14.46 -8.70 -3.82
CA PHE A 238 13.81 -8.35 -5.08
C PHE A 238 14.67 -8.69 -6.31
N ALA A 239 15.92 -8.25 -6.34
CA ALA A 239 16.80 -8.46 -7.48
C ALA A 239 17.09 -9.94 -7.79
N PRO A 240 17.58 -10.78 -6.85
CA PRO A 240 17.85 -12.19 -7.14
C PRO A 240 16.57 -12.98 -7.47
N LEU A 241 15.44 -12.69 -6.83
CA LEU A 241 14.17 -13.35 -7.16
C LEU A 241 13.70 -12.99 -8.58
N SER A 242 13.81 -11.71 -8.96
CA SER A 242 13.47 -11.23 -10.30
C SER A 242 14.33 -11.90 -11.38
N VAL A 243 15.65 -11.97 -11.15
CA VAL A 243 16.57 -12.65 -12.08
C VAL A 243 16.26 -14.14 -12.19
N ALA A 244 16.01 -14.81 -11.06
CA ALA A 244 15.63 -16.23 -11.06
C ALA A 244 14.35 -16.47 -11.86
N LEU A 245 13.34 -15.61 -11.68
CA LEU A 245 12.07 -15.67 -12.39
C LEU A 245 12.23 -15.50 -13.90
N LEU A 246 12.91 -14.42 -14.32
CA LEU A 246 13.16 -14.13 -15.73
C LEU A 246 13.99 -15.23 -16.39
N ARG A 247 14.96 -15.81 -15.68
CA ARG A 247 15.76 -16.93 -16.18
C ARG A 247 14.92 -18.19 -16.39
N THR A 248 13.97 -18.49 -15.49
CA THR A 248 13.03 -19.61 -15.68
C THR A 248 12.18 -19.38 -16.93
N VAL A 249 11.51 -18.23 -17.02
CA VAL A 249 10.63 -17.91 -18.15
C VAL A 249 11.38 -17.90 -19.49
N TRP A 250 12.63 -17.42 -19.50
CA TRP A 250 13.49 -17.44 -20.68
C TRP A 250 13.87 -18.87 -21.12
N ARG A 251 14.18 -19.75 -20.17
CA ARG A 251 14.55 -21.15 -20.44
C ARG A 251 13.38 -21.96 -21.00
N ASP A 252 12.17 -21.63 -20.58
CA ASP A 252 10.95 -22.29 -21.04
C ASP A 252 10.41 -21.70 -22.35
N ASP A 253 11.18 -20.83 -23.01
CA ASP A 253 10.85 -20.17 -24.29
C ASP A 253 9.56 -19.30 -24.23
N ALA A 254 9.13 -18.89 -23.03
CA ALA A 254 7.95 -18.06 -22.83
C ALA A 254 8.25 -16.56 -23.07
N ARG A 255 8.62 -16.21 -24.31
CA ARG A 255 9.13 -14.87 -24.70
C ARG A 255 8.19 -13.72 -24.34
N ALA A 256 6.87 -13.91 -24.51
CA ALA A 256 5.89 -12.87 -24.19
C ALA A 256 5.89 -12.52 -22.69
N ILE A 257 5.84 -13.55 -21.82
CA ILE A 257 5.92 -13.37 -20.36
C ILE A 257 7.26 -12.76 -19.97
N PHE A 258 8.35 -13.16 -20.63
CA PHE A 258 9.67 -12.58 -20.38
C PHE A 258 9.71 -11.09 -20.70
N CYS A 259 9.27 -10.67 -21.88
CA CYS A 259 9.27 -9.26 -22.29
C CYS A 259 8.41 -8.39 -21.35
N VAL A 260 7.18 -8.82 -21.06
CA VAL A 260 6.30 -8.15 -20.10
C VAL A 260 6.95 -8.11 -18.71
N GLY A 261 7.58 -9.21 -18.29
CA GLY A 261 8.28 -9.34 -17.04
C GLY A 261 9.43 -8.37 -16.89
N VAL A 262 10.26 -8.18 -17.93
CA VAL A 262 11.36 -7.22 -17.92
C VAL A 262 10.85 -5.80 -17.73
N VAL A 263 9.84 -5.38 -18.51
CA VAL A 263 9.24 -4.04 -18.38
C VAL A 263 8.68 -3.87 -16.97
N ALA A 264 7.93 -4.85 -16.49
CA ALA A 264 7.24 -4.72 -15.23
C ALA A 264 8.17 -4.73 -14.02
N LEU A 265 9.16 -5.62 -14.00
CA LEU A 265 10.15 -5.65 -12.93
C LEU A 265 11.03 -4.40 -12.94
N SER A 266 11.30 -3.81 -14.11
CA SER A 266 12.07 -2.57 -14.22
C SER A 266 11.32 -1.36 -13.64
N ALA A 267 10.03 -1.22 -13.97
CA ALA A 267 9.22 -0.15 -13.39
C ALA A 267 9.04 -0.32 -11.86
N MET A 268 8.85 -1.55 -11.37
CA MET A 268 8.82 -1.82 -9.93
C MET A 268 10.19 -1.55 -9.26
N ALA A 269 11.31 -1.82 -9.94
CA ALA A 269 12.64 -1.45 -9.44
C ALA A 269 12.79 0.07 -9.28
N GLY A 270 12.30 0.84 -10.26
CA GLY A 270 12.25 2.30 -10.17
C GLY A 270 11.41 2.78 -8.98
N PHE A 271 10.22 2.21 -8.79
CA PHE A 271 9.38 2.48 -7.63
C PHE A 271 10.08 2.17 -6.29
N ASN A 272 10.74 1.01 -6.20
CA ASN A 272 11.50 0.62 -5.01
C ASN A 272 12.65 1.61 -4.71
N ALA A 273 13.34 2.08 -5.75
CA ALA A 273 14.41 3.08 -5.62
C ALA A 273 13.90 4.43 -5.11
N MET A 274 12.64 4.80 -5.39
CA MET A 274 12.02 6.02 -4.87
C MET A 274 11.63 5.91 -3.39
N ILE A 275 11.11 4.76 -2.96
CA ILE A 275 10.58 4.60 -1.58
C ILE A 275 11.68 4.38 -0.54
N LEU A 276 12.75 3.66 -0.90
CA LEU A 276 13.77 3.29 0.08
C LEU A 276 14.47 4.50 0.73
N PRO A 277 14.89 5.55 -0.02
CA PRO A 277 15.46 6.75 0.57
C PRO A 277 14.49 7.49 1.51
N SER A 278 13.19 7.48 1.21
CA SER A 278 12.18 8.06 2.10
C SER A 278 12.11 7.32 3.43
N THR A 279 12.06 5.98 3.38
CA THR A 279 12.05 5.14 4.57
C THR A 279 13.31 5.30 5.42
N TYR A 280 14.49 5.36 4.77
CA TYR A 280 15.75 5.61 5.45
C TYR A 280 15.78 6.99 6.14
N ARG A 281 15.40 8.05 5.41
CA ARG A 281 15.33 9.42 5.97
C ARG A 281 14.38 9.49 7.15
N ARG A 282 13.23 8.81 7.09
CA ARG A 282 12.28 8.71 8.20
C ARG A 282 12.93 8.07 9.44
N MET A 283 13.63 6.95 9.28
CA MET A 283 14.37 6.31 10.37
C MET A 283 15.39 7.28 10.98
N VAL A 284 16.29 7.84 10.17
CA VAL A 284 17.33 8.78 10.64
C VAL A 284 16.73 10.00 11.34
N LYS A 285 15.63 10.56 10.80
CA LYS A 285 14.90 11.69 11.41
C LYS A 285 14.55 11.40 12.86
N PHE A 286 13.94 10.25 13.16
CA PHE A 286 13.49 9.95 14.52
C PHE A 286 14.63 9.59 15.49
N TYR A 287 15.79 9.16 14.99
CA TYR A 287 16.98 8.98 15.81
C TYR A 287 17.66 10.30 16.17
N ARG A 288 17.49 11.35 15.34
CA ARG A 288 18.03 12.70 15.59
C ARG A 288 17.19 13.56 16.53
N ILE A 289 15.94 13.18 16.80
CA ILE A 289 15.09 13.90 17.76
C ILE A 289 15.53 13.50 19.17
N ASP A 290 15.96 14.47 19.98
CA ASP A 290 16.30 14.22 21.38
C ASP A 290 15.06 13.78 22.18
N PRO A 291 15.21 12.82 23.11
CA PRO A 291 14.13 12.47 24.01
C PRO A 291 13.65 13.69 24.81
N PRO A 292 12.34 13.83 25.06
CA PRO A 292 11.86 14.85 25.99
C PRO A 292 12.50 14.62 27.36
N PRO A 293 12.87 15.70 28.10
CA PRO A 293 13.41 15.56 29.44
C PRO A 293 12.40 14.82 30.33
N PRO A 294 12.86 14.09 31.36
CA PRO A 294 11.94 13.54 32.35
C PRO A 294 11.10 14.68 32.95
N PRO A 295 9.81 14.44 33.26
CA PRO A 295 8.99 15.44 33.95
C PRO A 295 9.71 15.87 35.22
N SER A 296 9.81 17.18 35.44
CA SER A 296 10.45 17.70 36.66
C SER A 296 9.59 17.35 37.88
N GLU A 297 10.19 17.25 39.07
CA GLU A 297 9.42 17.02 40.31
C GLU A 297 8.31 18.07 40.51
N ALA A 298 8.54 19.30 40.02
CA ALA A 298 7.56 20.37 40.03
C ALA A 298 6.34 20.12 39.12
N ASP A 299 6.52 19.41 37.99
CA ASP A 299 5.42 19.02 37.10
C ASP A 299 4.56 17.90 37.71
N VAL A 300 5.15 17.04 38.54
CA VAL A 300 4.44 15.95 39.25
C VAL A 300 3.55 16.51 40.37
N GLN A 301 3.93 17.65 40.96
CA GLN A 301 3.20 18.28 42.07
C GLN A 301 2.06 19.22 41.63
N GLN A 302 1.77 19.38 40.33
CA GLN A 302 0.56 20.03 39.85
C GLN A 302 -0.49 18.99 39.43
N PRO A 303 -1.25 18.41 40.38
CA PRO A 303 -2.42 17.61 40.03
C PRO A 303 -3.45 18.52 39.34
N ASP A 304 -3.95 18.12 38.17
CA ASP A 304 -5.13 18.70 37.51
C ASP A 304 -5.02 20.06 36.78
N ARG A 305 -3.94 20.31 36.03
CA ARG A 305 -4.02 21.25 34.89
C ARG A 305 -4.31 20.58 33.54
N THR A 306 -4.93 19.40 33.57
CA THR A 306 -5.05 18.46 32.45
C THR A 306 -6.02 18.86 31.33
N ASP A 307 -6.80 19.94 31.47
CA ASP A 307 -7.83 20.32 30.48
C ASP A 307 -7.53 21.60 29.68
N ALA A 308 -6.41 22.28 29.91
CA ALA A 308 -6.05 23.42 29.08
C ALA A 308 -5.36 22.91 27.78
N PRO A 309 -5.91 23.16 26.58
CA PRO A 309 -5.28 22.75 25.32
C PRO A 309 -3.91 23.44 25.19
N ALA A 310 -2.85 22.71 25.52
CA ALA A 310 -1.48 23.21 25.45
C ALA A 310 -1.15 23.62 24.00
N ALA A 311 -0.84 24.90 23.84
CA ALA A 311 -0.78 25.62 22.58
C ALA A 311 0.12 24.95 21.50
N PRO A 312 -0.26 25.01 20.21
CA PRO A 312 0.44 24.40 19.07
C PRO A 312 1.87 24.91 18.76
N GLN A 313 2.41 25.88 19.50
CA GLN A 313 3.60 26.64 19.08
C GLN A 313 4.96 25.90 19.14
N ARG A 314 5.12 24.85 19.96
CA ARG A 314 6.43 24.16 20.07
C ARG A 314 6.73 23.18 18.93
N LEU A 315 5.72 22.55 18.32
CA LEU A 315 5.91 21.61 17.20
C LEU A 315 6.18 22.34 15.88
N ALA A 316 5.50 23.47 15.64
CA ALA A 316 5.77 24.31 14.47
C ALA A 316 7.23 24.78 14.39
N ARG A 317 7.88 24.98 15.55
CA ARG A 317 9.28 25.41 15.63
C ARG A 317 10.29 24.28 15.35
N ALA A 318 9.95 23.03 15.68
CA ALA A 318 10.77 21.88 15.32
C ALA A 318 10.61 21.50 13.84
N GLU A 319 9.42 21.70 13.27
CA GLU A 319 9.17 21.51 11.84
C GLU A 319 9.79 22.64 10.99
N SER A 320 9.84 23.88 11.48
CA SER A 320 10.51 24.99 10.78
C SER A 320 12.04 24.94 10.85
N ASN A 321 12.61 24.38 11.92
CA ASN A 321 14.07 24.33 12.13
C ASN A 321 14.74 23.07 11.58
N GLY A 322 13.96 22.11 11.09
CA GLY A 322 14.46 20.96 10.34
C GLY A 322 14.73 21.32 8.89
N THR A 323 15.75 22.13 8.63
CA THR A 323 16.23 22.48 7.28
C THR A 323 16.86 21.26 6.60
N LEU A 324 16.00 20.35 6.14
CA LEU A 324 16.20 19.54 4.95
C LEU A 324 14.96 19.75 4.09
N ALA A 325 14.75 21.00 3.69
CA ALA A 325 13.90 21.31 2.55
C ALA A 325 14.54 20.66 1.33
N VAL A 326 14.18 19.40 1.06
CA VAL A 326 14.35 18.84 -0.27
C VAL A 326 13.45 19.66 -1.16
N GLN A 327 14.06 20.47 -2.03
CA GLN A 327 13.32 21.06 -3.14
C GLN A 327 12.66 19.90 -3.91
N PRO A 328 11.32 19.89 -4.08
CA PRO A 328 10.66 18.88 -4.90
C PRO A 328 11.01 18.99 -6.39
N ARG A 329 11.86 19.95 -6.77
CA ARG A 329 12.09 20.34 -8.15
C ARG A 329 12.99 19.43 -8.97
N GLU A 330 13.71 18.48 -8.38
CA GLU A 330 14.70 17.70 -9.13
C GLU A 330 14.31 16.24 -9.43
N LEU A 331 13.19 15.73 -8.92
CA LEU A 331 12.80 14.34 -9.18
C LEU A 331 11.85 14.16 -10.38
N PHE A 332 11.38 15.24 -11.01
CA PHE A 332 10.40 15.19 -12.12
C PHE A 332 10.64 16.25 -13.20
N VAL A 333 11.90 16.56 -13.55
CA VAL A 333 12.21 17.35 -14.76
C VAL A 333 12.31 16.43 -15.97
N LEU A 334 11.18 15.81 -16.34
CA LEU A 334 10.99 15.18 -17.67
C LEU A 334 9.48 15.24 -17.99
N ALA A 335 8.99 16.44 -18.31
CA ALA A 335 7.87 16.71 -19.23
C ALA A 335 7.34 18.16 -19.09
N ASP A 336 8.20 19.17 -19.14
CA ASP A 336 7.76 20.51 -19.56
C ASP A 336 8.02 20.64 -21.06
N ALA A 337 7.18 20.00 -21.86
CA ALA A 337 6.97 20.43 -23.24
C ALA A 337 6.06 21.66 -23.20
N PRO A 338 6.43 22.80 -23.82
CA PRO A 338 5.59 23.98 -23.77
C PRO A 338 4.27 23.71 -24.50
N ALA A 339 3.16 23.90 -23.79
CA ALA A 339 1.84 24.05 -24.38
C ALA A 339 1.81 25.35 -25.20
N ALA A 340 2.37 25.30 -26.40
CA ALA A 340 2.25 26.32 -27.44
C ALA A 340 1.10 25.95 -28.38
N ALA A 341 -0.13 26.02 -27.89
CA ALA A 341 -1.33 25.94 -28.73
C ALA A 341 -2.57 26.38 -27.93
N ASP A 342 -2.67 27.66 -27.56
CA ASP A 342 -3.96 28.26 -27.16
C ASP A 342 -3.96 29.81 -27.15
N ARG A 343 -3.16 30.45 -28.01
CA ARG A 343 -3.23 31.92 -28.24
C ARG A 343 -3.46 32.27 -29.70
N ALA A 344 -4.46 31.65 -30.33
CA ALA A 344 -4.89 31.99 -31.69
C ALA A 344 -6.37 32.38 -31.82
N ALA A 345 -7.13 32.53 -30.71
CA ALA A 345 -8.57 32.84 -30.77
C ALA A 345 -8.98 34.26 -30.33
N GLU A 346 -8.05 35.13 -29.90
CA GLU A 346 -8.38 36.49 -29.39
C GLU A 346 -7.87 37.65 -30.27
N ARG A 347 -7.50 37.40 -31.53
CA ARG A 347 -7.15 38.49 -32.48
C ARG A 347 -7.88 38.32 -33.82
N GLY A 348 -9.20 38.44 -33.75
CA GLY A 348 -10.10 38.48 -34.90
C GLY A 348 -11.29 39.38 -34.62
N GLY A 349 -11.03 40.61 -34.17
CA GLY A 349 -12.02 41.67 -33.99
C GLY A 349 -11.33 43.00 -34.28
N GLY A 350 -11.52 43.51 -35.50
CA GLY A 350 -10.90 44.71 -36.03
C GLY A 350 -10.88 44.68 -37.55
#